data_AF-A0A2N0R1M0-F1
#
_entry.id   AF-A0A2N0R1M0-F1
#
_cell.length_a   1.000
_cell.length_b   1.000
_cell.length_c   1.000
_cell.angle_alpha   90.00
_cell.angle_beta   90.00
_cell.angle_gamma   90.00
#
_symmetry.space_group_name_H-M   'P 1'
#
loop_
_entity.id
_entity.type
_entity.pdbx_description
1 polymer ?
#
loop_
_entity_poly.entity_id
_entity_poly.type
_entity_poly.pdbx_seq_one_letter_code
_entity_poly.pdbx_strand_id
1 'polypeptide(L)'
;MVASPLIRSVILRYVLPDIFKFCPSTEVPKCTDHSIDMLRALSDAVRVFDKENIELAALHSYKTAQVPVGGCSNVLIPRESVYQQQLAGTFTNWISSIGFEVMSQYHIIKRKKYSYSDLVITAPSSWPGKPTVILELLATSTQKELDEHFERTLKYSQLLKRSLCIRDIWTVHFTCEDEPNHHWPTKE
;
A
#
# COMPACT_ATOMS: atom_id res chain seq x y z
N MET A 1 -9.14 20.01 -14.61
CA MET A 1 -10.19 20.18 -13.58
C MET A 1 -9.74 19.44 -12.33
N VAL A 2 -9.57 20.13 -11.20
CA VAL A 2 -9.29 19.47 -9.92
C VAL A 2 -10.65 19.18 -9.28
N ALA A 3 -11.03 17.91 -9.20
CA ALA A 3 -12.21 17.53 -8.42
C ALA A 3 -11.93 17.87 -6.94
N SER A 4 -12.85 18.60 -6.30
CA SER A 4 -12.78 18.95 -4.88
C SER A 4 -12.43 17.71 -4.03
N PRO A 5 -11.59 17.81 -2.98
CA PRO A 5 -11.27 16.69 -2.10
C PRO A 5 -12.52 16.02 -1.49
N LEU A 6 -13.56 16.82 -1.25
CA LEU A 6 -14.88 16.33 -0.80
C LEU A 6 -15.57 15.52 -1.90
N ILE A 7 -15.61 16.04 -3.13
CA ILE A 7 -16.17 15.32 -4.29
C ILE A 7 -15.38 14.02 -4.53
N ARG A 8 -14.05 14.06 -4.44
CA ARG A 8 -13.19 12.87 -4.56
C ARG A 8 -13.49 11.85 -3.47
N SER A 9 -13.69 12.28 -2.22
CA SER A 9 -14.06 11.41 -1.10
C SER A 9 -15.45 10.80 -1.27
N VAL A 10 -16.44 11.59 -1.69
CA VAL A 10 -17.81 11.11 -1.99
C VAL A 10 -17.79 10.08 -3.13
N ILE A 11 -17.05 10.38 -4.20
CA ILE A 11 -16.90 9.45 -5.33
C ILE A 11 -16.23 8.16 -4.87
N LEU A 12 -15.10 8.24 -4.15
CA LEU A 12 -14.40 7.06 -3.62
C LEU A 12 -15.25 6.20 -2.69
N ARG A 13 -16.11 6.82 -1.88
CA ARG A 13 -16.82 6.13 -0.79
C ARG A 13 -18.21 5.63 -1.16
N TYR A 14 -18.89 6.27 -2.12
CA TYR A 14 -20.30 5.99 -2.41
C TYR A 14 -20.61 5.70 -3.87
N VAL A 15 -19.74 6.09 -4.80
CA VAL A 15 -19.95 5.88 -6.24
C VAL A 15 -19.07 4.75 -6.73
N LEU A 16 -17.82 4.78 -6.29
CA LEU A 16 -16.80 3.85 -6.70
C LEU A 16 -16.99 2.43 -6.16
N PRO A 17 -17.56 2.13 -4.98
CA PRO A 17 -17.85 0.74 -4.60
C PRO A 17 -18.89 0.06 -5.50
N ASP A 18 -19.90 0.82 -5.95
CA ASP A 18 -20.95 0.31 -6.84
C ASP A 18 -20.49 0.18 -8.30
N ILE A 19 -19.40 0.87 -8.67
CA ILE A 19 -18.81 0.87 -10.02
C ILE A 19 -17.54 -0.01 -10.09
N PHE A 20 -16.77 -0.11 -9.01
CA PHE A 20 -15.51 -0.85 -8.99
C PHE A 20 -15.74 -2.31 -8.62
N LYS A 21 -15.73 -3.13 -9.67
CA LYS A 21 -15.52 -4.58 -9.66
C LYS A 21 -14.24 -5.06 -8.95
N PHE A 22 -13.40 -4.15 -8.44
CA PHE A 22 -12.04 -4.41 -7.96
C PHE A 22 -11.98 -4.53 -6.43
N CYS A 23 -12.85 -5.37 -5.87
CA CYS A 23 -12.89 -5.69 -4.45
C CYS A 23 -12.90 -7.22 -4.29
N PRO A 24 -12.08 -7.80 -3.40
CA PRO A 24 -12.15 -9.24 -3.14
C PRO A 24 -13.54 -9.62 -2.66
N SER A 25 -14.09 -10.71 -3.20
CA SER A 25 -15.36 -11.28 -2.74
C SER A 25 -15.19 -12.14 -1.48
N THR A 26 -13.96 -12.34 -1.02
CA THR A 26 -13.63 -13.08 0.19
C THR A 26 -13.86 -12.22 1.43
N GLU A 27 -14.05 -12.86 2.58
CA GLU A 27 -14.01 -12.14 3.85
C GLU A 27 -12.59 -11.61 4.10
N VAL A 28 -12.48 -10.46 4.77
CA VAL A 28 -11.19 -9.89 5.17
C VAL A 28 -10.47 -10.91 6.06
N PRO A 29 -9.29 -11.42 5.68
CA PRO A 29 -8.61 -12.47 6.41
C PRO A 29 -8.09 -11.93 7.75
N LYS A 30 -8.31 -12.71 8.82
CA LYS A 30 -7.97 -12.34 10.19
C LYS A 30 -7.05 -13.38 10.83
N CYS A 31 -6.15 -12.90 11.67
CA CYS A 31 -5.38 -13.70 12.61
C CYS A 31 -6.27 -14.23 13.74
N THR A 32 -5.72 -15.13 14.55
CA THR A 32 -6.43 -15.74 15.70
C THR A 32 -6.88 -14.72 16.75
N ASP A 33 -6.19 -13.59 16.85
CA ASP A 33 -6.53 -12.48 17.76
C ASP A 33 -7.30 -11.34 17.08
N HIS A 34 -7.94 -11.65 15.95
CA HIS A 34 -8.79 -10.76 15.17
C HIS A 34 -8.08 -9.59 14.47
N SER A 35 -6.75 -9.45 14.56
CA SER A 35 -6.02 -8.54 13.68
C SER A 35 -6.14 -8.99 12.22
N ILE A 36 -5.85 -8.09 11.28
CA ILE A 36 -5.84 -8.46 9.85
C ILE A 36 -4.63 -9.36 9.59
N ASP A 37 -4.84 -10.47 8.88
CA ASP A 37 -3.75 -11.24 8.29
C ASP A 37 -3.29 -10.50 7.02
N MET A 38 -2.29 -9.64 7.18
CA MET A 38 -1.86 -8.73 6.13
C MET A 38 -1.30 -9.44 4.89
N LEU A 39 -0.63 -10.58 5.06
CA LEU A 39 -0.09 -11.33 3.93
C LEU A 39 -1.22 -11.85 3.04
N ARG A 40 -2.24 -12.47 3.66
CA ARG A 40 -3.42 -12.97 2.92
C ARG A 40 -4.22 -11.82 2.34
N ALA A 41 -4.39 -10.72 3.08
CA ALA A 41 -5.10 -9.54 2.59
C ALA A 41 -4.42 -8.91 1.37
N LEU A 42 -3.09 -8.78 1.39
CA LEU A 42 -2.31 -8.31 0.24
C LEU A 42 -2.45 -9.27 -0.95
N SER A 43 -2.36 -10.58 -0.71
CA SER A 43 -2.51 -11.60 -1.77
C SER A 43 -3.87 -11.52 -2.46
N ASP A 44 -4.95 -11.39 -1.70
CA ASP A 44 -6.31 -11.28 -2.24
C ASP A 44 -6.53 -9.95 -2.96
N ALA A 45 -5.98 -8.84 -2.45
CA ALA A 45 -6.11 -7.54 -3.09
C ALA A 45 -5.41 -7.48 -4.46
N VAL A 46 -4.21 -8.05 -4.59
CA VAL A 46 -3.49 -8.04 -5.88
C VAL A 46 -4.25 -8.77 -6.98
N ARG A 47 -5.04 -9.80 -6.63
CA ARG A 47 -5.83 -10.57 -7.60
C ARG A 47 -6.94 -9.76 -8.25
N VAL A 48 -7.39 -8.70 -7.61
CA VAL A 48 -8.48 -7.84 -8.10
C VAL A 48 -7.98 -6.51 -8.68
N PHE A 49 -6.67 -6.30 -8.78
CA PHE A 49 -6.13 -5.10 -9.43
C PHE A 49 -6.58 -5.03 -10.89
N ASP A 50 -6.89 -3.81 -11.33
CA ASP A 50 -7.27 -3.53 -12.71
C ASP A 50 -6.05 -3.68 -13.64
N LYS A 51 -5.97 -4.82 -14.33
CA LYS A 51 -4.87 -5.16 -15.23
C LYS A 51 -4.76 -4.18 -16.40
N GLU A 52 -5.90 -3.76 -16.97
CA GLU A 52 -5.92 -2.81 -18.08
C GLU A 52 -5.39 -1.45 -17.62
N ASN A 53 -5.76 -1.01 -16.40
CA ASN A 53 -5.21 0.21 -15.83
C ASN A 53 -3.70 0.12 -15.56
N ILE A 54 -3.21 -1.02 -15.06
CA ILE A 54 -1.77 -1.23 -14.82
C ILE A 54 -0.99 -1.21 -16.14
N GLU A 55 -1.48 -1.90 -17.17
CA GLU A 55 -0.88 -1.89 -18.52
C GLU A 55 -0.87 -0.47 -19.11
N LEU A 56 -1.98 0.25 -19.02
CA LEU A 56 -2.09 1.63 -19.48
C LEU A 56 -1.16 2.57 -18.69
N ALA A 57 -0.97 2.32 -17.40
CA ALA A 57 -0.07 3.10 -16.57
C ALA A 57 1.41 2.92 -16.95
N ALA A 58 1.80 1.76 -17.50
CA ALA A 58 3.14 1.59 -18.08
C ALA A 58 3.40 2.55 -19.27
N LEU A 59 2.34 3.04 -19.93
CA LEU A 59 2.42 3.99 -21.04
C LEU A 59 2.34 5.46 -20.60
N HIS A 60 1.65 5.75 -19.49
CA HIS A 60 1.29 7.13 -19.12
C HIS A 60 1.66 7.55 -17.69
N SER A 61 2.01 6.62 -16.81
CA SER A 61 2.41 6.87 -15.42
C SER A 61 3.56 5.94 -15.03
N TYR A 62 4.67 6.09 -15.76
CA TYR A 62 5.77 5.13 -15.72
C TYR A 62 7.06 5.72 -15.14
N LYS A 63 7.93 4.82 -14.68
CA LYS A 63 9.35 5.08 -14.48
C LYS A 63 10.17 4.08 -15.29
N THR A 64 11.46 4.37 -15.45
CA THR A 64 12.40 3.47 -16.11
C THR A 64 12.96 2.48 -15.10
N ALA A 65 12.74 1.19 -15.32
CA ALA A 65 13.27 0.12 -14.49
C ALA A 65 14.80 0.15 -14.48
N GLN A 66 15.39 0.03 -13.29
CA GLN A 66 16.84 -0.05 -13.09
C GLN A 66 17.33 -1.51 -12.98
N VAL A 67 16.43 -2.47 -13.16
CA VAL A 67 16.66 -3.91 -13.15
C VAL A 67 16.15 -4.53 -14.47
N PRO A 68 16.60 -5.73 -14.85
CA PRO A 68 16.12 -6.41 -16.06
C PRO A 68 14.63 -6.75 -15.98
N VAL A 69 13.89 -6.46 -17.05
CA VAL A 69 12.48 -6.78 -17.23
C VAL A 69 12.29 -7.32 -18.64
N GLY A 70 11.78 -8.54 -18.78
CA GLY A 70 11.65 -9.24 -20.07
C GLY A 70 12.98 -9.43 -20.80
N GLY A 71 14.10 -9.56 -20.08
CA GLY A 71 15.45 -9.62 -20.62
C GLY A 71 16.00 -8.28 -21.12
N CYS A 72 15.28 -7.17 -20.91
CA CYS A 72 15.67 -5.84 -21.35
C CYS A 72 16.00 -4.90 -20.17
N SER A 73 16.99 -4.04 -20.36
CA SER A 73 17.28 -2.91 -19.46
C SER A 73 16.45 -1.68 -19.83
N ASN A 74 16.21 -0.79 -18.86
CA ASN A 74 15.55 0.50 -19.07
C ASN A 74 14.10 0.41 -19.61
N VAL A 75 13.39 -0.66 -19.26
CA VAL A 75 11.98 -0.85 -19.62
C VAL A 75 11.10 0.14 -18.85
N LEU A 76 10.06 0.66 -19.49
CA LEU A 76 9.06 1.51 -18.83
C LEU A 76 8.11 0.63 -18.02
N ILE A 77 8.00 0.91 -16.72
CA ILE A 77 7.15 0.16 -15.80
C ILE A 77 6.24 1.11 -15.00
N PRO A 78 5.06 0.65 -14.54
CA PRO A 78 4.17 1.47 -13.74
C PRO A 78 4.84 1.99 -12.46
N ARG A 79 4.61 3.26 -12.12
CA ARG A 79 5.10 3.85 -10.86
C ARG A 79 4.42 3.25 -9.63
N GLU A 80 5.08 3.40 -8.49
CA GLU A 80 4.60 3.08 -7.14
C GLU A 80 3.18 3.61 -6.90
N SER A 81 2.91 4.85 -7.32
CA SER A 81 1.62 5.52 -7.12
C SER A 81 0.45 4.77 -7.77
N VAL A 82 0.70 4.00 -8.83
CA VAL A 82 -0.33 3.19 -9.52
C VAL A 82 -0.76 2.05 -8.61
N TYR A 83 0.20 1.26 -8.12
CA TYR A 83 -0.06 0.17 -7.18
C TYR A 83 -0.64 0.67 -5.86
N GLN A 84 -0.15 1.82 -5.37
CA GLN A 84 -0.70 2.47 -4.18
C GLN A 84 -2.18 2.85 -4.37
N GLN A 85 -2.54 3.42 -5.51
CA GLN A 85 -3.93 3.77 -5.80
C GLN A 85 -4.83 2.53 -5.87
N GLN A 86 -4.38 1.47 -6.55
CA GLN A 86 -5.09 0.20 -6.65
C GLN A 86 -5.30 -0.41 -5.25
N LEU A 87 -4.24 -0.47 -4.44
CA LEU A 87 -4.29 -1.05 -3.10
C LEU A 87 -5.15 -0.21 -2.14
N ALA A 88 -4.99 1.12 -2.14
CA ALA A 88 -5.77 2.01 -1.30
C ALA A 88 -7.26 1.93 -1.62
N GLY A 89 -7.64 1.95 -2.90
CA GLY A 89 -9.04 1.78 -3.32
C GLY A 89 -9.60 0.42 -2.88
N THR A 90 -8.84 -0.65 -3.12
CA THR A 90 -9.23 -2.01 -2.72
C THR A 90 -9.44 -2.11 -1.21
N PHE A 91 -8.48 -1.66 -0.41
CA PHE A 91 -8.56 -1.74 1.05
C PHE A 91 -9.61 -0.80 1.64
N THR A 92 -9.81 0.41 1.10
CA THR A 92 -10.90 1.28 1.54
C THR A 92 -12.27 0.66 1.30
N ASN A 93 -12.46 -0.08 0.20
CA ASN A 93 -13.73 -0.73 -0.07
C ASN A 93 -13.90 -2.03 0.72
N TRP A 94 -12.82 -2.77 0.91
CA TRP A 94 -12.84 -4.11 1.51
C TRP A 94 -12.58 -4.09 3.01
N ILE A 95 -11.43 -3.60 3.44
CA ILE A 95 -11.00 -3.62 4.84
C ILE A 95 -11.84 -2.65 5.68
N SER A 96 -12.25 -1.50 5.14
CA SER A 96 -13.14 -0.60 5.90
C SER A 96 -14.56 -1.14 6.07
N SER A 97 -14.98 -2.17 5.33
CA SER A 97 -16.28 -2.82 5.53
C SER A 97 -16.40 -3.48 6.92
N ILE A 98 -15.27 -3.86 7.53
CA ILE A 98 -15.22 -4.42 8.89
C ILE A 98 -14.83 -3.38 9.95
N GLY A 99 -14.90 -2.08 9.60
CA GLY A 99 -14.74 -0.95 10.52
C GLY A 99 -13.32 -0.39 10.64
N PHE A 100 -12.32 -0.98 9.99
CA PHE A 100 -10.95 -0.46 9.99
C PHE A 100 -10.86 0.82 9.15
N GLU A 101 -10.09 1.79 9.61
CA GLU A 101 -9.80 3.00 8.84
C GLU A 101 -8.56 2.79 7.99
N VAL A 102 -8.66 3.07 6.70
CA VAL A 102 -7.56 3.00 5.75
C VAL A 102 -7.23 4.41 5.29
N MET A 103 -6.00 4.83 5.48
CA MET A 103 -5.52 6.15 5.06
C MET A 103 -4.31 6.00 4.14
N SER A 104 -4.44 6.48 2.91
CA SER A 104 -3.33 6.60 1.96
C SER A 104 -2.60 7.93 2.15
N GLN A 105 -1.28 7.93 1.93
CA GLN A 105 -0.44 9.11 2.11
C GLN A 105 -0.59 9.66 3.53
N TYR A 106 -0.41 8.78 4.53
CA TYR A 106 -0.59 9.13 5.93
C TYR A 106 0.50 10.10 6.40
N HIS A 107 0.08 11.24 6.92
CA HIS A 107 0.98 12.34 7.24
C HIS A 107 1.75 12.10 8.57
N ILE A 108 3.07 12.18 8.51
CA ILE A 108 3.99 12.01 9.64
C ILE A 108 4.75 13.32 9.87
N ILE A 109 4.63 13.88 11.07
CA ILE A 109 5.25 15.16 11.45
C ILE A 109 6.35 14.93 12.49
N LYS A 110 7.58 15.36 12.19
CA LYS A 110 8.69 15.39 13.16
C LYS A 110 9.43 16.72 13.09
N ARG A 111 9.40 17.52 14.17
CA ARG A 111 10.15 18.78 14.28
C ARG A 111 9.99 19.69 13.04
N LYS A 112 8.75 19.89 12.58
CA LYS A 112 8.38 20.65 11.35
C LYS A 112 8.85 20.05 10.02
N LYS A 113 9.41 18.84 10.01
CA LYS A 113 9.60 18.05 8.79
C LYS A 113 8.38 17.18 8.55
N TYR A 114 7.93 17.17 7.30
CA TYR A 114 6.78 16.42 6.84
C TYR A 114 7.26 15.20 6.05
N SER A 115 6.65 14.07 6.30
CA SER A 115 6.86 12.82 5.58
C SER A 115 5.52 12.12 5.45
N TYR A 116 5.41 11.18 4.52
CA TYR A 116 4.17 10.47 4.26
C TYR A 116 4.47 9.00 4.17
N SER A 117 3.69 8.19 4.89
CA SER A 117 3.68 6.76 4.66
C SER A 117 2.63 6.40 3.63
N ASP A 118 2.89 5.37 2.81
CA ASP A 118 2.04 5.09 1.66
C ASP A 118 0.63 4.66 2.07
N LEU A 119 0.52 3.79 3.08
CA LEU A 119 -0.76 3.37 3.63
C LEU A 119 -0.65 3.08 5.13
N VAL A 120 -1.63 3.54 5.89
CA VAL A 120 -1.81 3.19 7.30
C VAL A 120 -3.20 2.64 7.49
N ILE A 121 -3.30 1.51 8.18
CA ILE A 121 -4.57 0.85 8.52
C ILE A 121 -4.70 0.83 10.03
N THR A 122 -5.74 1.47 10.56
CA THR A 122 -5.99 1.54 12.01
C THR A 122 -7.27 0.79 12.36
N ALA A 123 -7.19 -0.09 13.35
CA ALA A 123 -8.37 -0.74 13.92
C ALA A 123 -9.35 0.28 14.53
N PRO A 124 -10.65 -0.05 14.62
CA PRO A 124 -11.65 0.81 15.25
C PRO A 124 -11.23 1.26 16.65
N SER A 125 -11.58 2.50 17.01
CA SER A 125 -11.22 3.08 18.30
C SER A 125 -11.81 2.34 19.51
N SER A 126 -12.85 1.52 19.29
CA SER A 126 -13.48 0.64 20.29
C SER A 126 -12.72 -0.66 20.52
N TRP A 127 -11.78 -1.05 19.65
CA TRP A 127 -11.09 -2.33 19.75
C TRP A 127 -9.94 -2.27 20.78
N PRO A 128 -9.77 -3.31 21.61
CA PRO A 128 -8.61 -3.42 22.50
C PRO A 128 -7.30 -3.37 21.71
N GLY A 129 -6.30 -2.65 22.24
CA GLY A 129 -4.99 -2.51 21.60
C GLY A 129 -4.96 -1.61 20.36
N LYS A 130 -6.06 -1.48 19.61
CA LYS A 130 -6.17 -0.64 18.38
C LYS A 130 -4.99 -0.88 17.42
N PRO A 131 -4.73 -2.14 17.03
CA PRO A 131 -3.57 -2.47 16.23
C PRO A 131 -3.57 -1.69 14.92
N THR A 132 -2.39 -1.23 14.55
CA THR A 132 -2.14 -0.39 13.38
C THR A 132 -1.11 -1.07 12.50
N VAL A 133 -1.39 -1.08 11.20
CA VAL A 133 -0.47 -1.55 10.16
C VAL A 133 0.09 -0.34 9.42
N ILE A 134 1.40 -0.33 9.19
CA ILE A 134 2.07 0.63 8.31
C ILE A 134 2.55 -0.13 7.07
N LEU A 135 2.28 0.41 5.89
CA LEU A 135 2.79 -0.11 4.63
C LEU A 135 3.56 0.97 3.86
N GLU A 136 4.77 0.60 3.42
CA GLU A 136 5.51 1.30 2.37
C GLU A 136 5.51 0.44 1.10
N LEU A 137 5.28 1.08 -0.05
CA LEU A 137 5.09 0.39 -1.32
C LEU A 137 6.23 0.76 -2.29
N LEU A 138 6.70 -0.23 -3.03
CA LEU A 138 7.70 -0.08 -4.09
C LEU A 138 7.23 -0.76 -5.38
N ALA A 139 7.77 -0.28 -6.50
CA ALA A 139 7.48 -0.81 -7.82
C ALA A 139 8.79 -1.05 -8.58
N THR A 140 9.15 -2.30 -8.88
CA THR A 140 10.35 -2.67 -9.66
C THR A 140 11.60 -1.88 -9.23
N SER A 141 11.86 -1.92 -7.92
CA SER A 141 12.96 -1.22 -7.26
C SER A 141 14.20 -2.09 -7.14
N THR A 142 15.35 -1.43 -7.07
CA THR A 142 16.65 -2.04 -6.79
C THR A 142 16.76 -2.46 -5.32
N GLN A 143 17.73 -3.34 -5.01
CA GLN A 143 18.06 -3.70 -3.62
C GLN A 143 18.38 -2.48 -2.75
N LYS A 144 19.13 -1.51 -3.28
CA LYS A 144 19.45 -0.27 -2.55
C LYS A 144 18.18 0.51 -2.18
N GLU A 145 17.24 0.64 -3.11
CA GLU A 145 15.96 1.31 -2.83
C GLU A 145 15.13 0.53 -1.81
N LEU A 146 15.14 -0.81 -1.86
CA LEU A 146 14.50 -1.65 -0.85
C LEU A 146 15.10 -1.42 0.55
N ASP A 147 16.43 -1.38 0.68
CA ASP A 147 17.11 -1.09 1.95
C ASP A 147 16.71 0.28 2.51
N GLU A 148 16.70 1.30 1.65
CA GLU A 148 16.26 2.65 2.02
C GLU A 148 14.82 2.66 2.52
N HIS A 149 13.93 1.87 1.90
CA HIS A 149 12.54 1.75 2.32
C HIS A 149 12.36 0.92 3.59
N PHE A 150 13.14 -0.13 3.82
CA PHE A 150 13.12 -0.87 5.08
C PHE A 150 13.45 0.05 6.26
N GLU A 151 14.56 0.78 6.17
CA GLU A 151 14.98 1.75 7.20
C GLU A 151 13.95 2.88 7.37
N ARG A 152 13.32 3.32 6.27
CA ARG A 152 12.26 4.34 6.28
C ARG A 152 11.00 3.85 7.00
N THR A 153 10.53 2.65 6.68
CA THR A 153 9.32 2.05 7.27
C THR A 153 9.51 1.87 8.79
N LEU A 154 10.67 1.37 9.22
CA LEU A 154 11.04 1.25 10.64
C LEU A 154 11.11 2.61 11.32
N LYS A 155 11.69 3.62 10.67
CA LYS A 155 11.70 4.98 11.20
C LYS A 155 10.29 5.54 11.36
N TYR A 156 9.39 5.31 10.41
CA TYR A 156 7.99 5.74 10.48
C TYR A 156 7.25 5.08 11.64
N SER A 157 7.43 3.77 11.82
CA SER A 157 6.83 3.05 12.96
C SER A 157 7.29 3.62 14.30
N GLN A 158 8.59 3.91 14.46
CA GLN A 158 9.13 4.52 15.68
C GLN A 158 8.55 5.91 15.96
N LEU A 159 8.36 6.73 14.91
CA LEU A 159 7.78 8.07 15.05
C LEU A 159 6.31 8.01 15.45
N LEU A 160 5.58 7.02 14.95
CA LEU A 160 4.15 6.85 15.21
C LEU A 160 3.84 6.03 16.47
N LYS A 161 4.81 5.30 17.02
CA LYS A 161 4.64 4.41 18.18
C LYS A 161 4.05 5.09 19.43
N ARG A 162 4.23 6.41 19.58
CA ARG A 162 3.66 7.16 20.71
C ARG A 162 2.17 7.48 20.54
N SER A 163 1.67 7.53 19.30
CA SER A 163 0.29 7.89 18.98
C SER A 163 -0.55 6.71 18.50
N LEU A 164 0.09 5.67 17.95
CA LEU A 164 -0.56 4.51 17.36
C LEU A 164 0.03 3.23 17.96
N CYS A 165 -0.81 2.21 18.14
CA CYS A 165 -0.34 0.88 18.50
C CYS A 165 0.12 0.15 17.23
N ILE A 166 1.36 0.42 16.82
CA ILE A 166 1.92 -0.23 15.64
C ILE A 166 2.15 -1.70 15.95
N ARG A 167 1.46 -2.55 15.19
CA ARG A 167 1.53 -4.00 15.31
C ARG A 167 2.33 -4.60 14.17
N ASP A 168 1.98 -4.22 12.94
CA ASP A 168 2.59 -4.77 11.74
C ASP A 168 3.23 -3.66 10.91
N ILE A 169 4.40 -3.96 10.37
CA ILE A 169 5.22 -3.05 9.58
C ILE A 169 5.57 -3.79 8.29
N TRP A 170 5.10 -3.29 7.16
CA TRP A 170 5.24 -3.97 5.87
C TRP A 170 5.95 -3.07 4.86
N THR A 171 6.90 -3.65 4.16
CA THR A 171 7.42 -3.11 2.90
C THR A 171 6.97 -4.06 1.81
N VAL A 172 6.17 -3.57 0.86
CA VAL A 172 5.58 -4.38 -0.20
C VAL A 172 6.16 -3.94 -1.54
N HIS A 173 6.83 -4.86 -2.22
CA HIS A 173 7.47 -4.60 -3.50
C HIS A 173 6.73 -5.33 -4.62
N PHE A 174 6.03 -4.56 -5.46
CA PHE A 174 5.46 -5.05 -6.71
C PHE A 174 6.55 -5.02 -7.76
N THR A 175 6.96 -6.16 -8.32
CA THR A 175 8.11 -6.21 -9.23
C THR A 175 7.76 -6.83 -10.58
N CYS A 176 8.27 -6.21 -11.64
CA CYS A 176 8.33 -6.77 -12.97
C CYS A 176 9.71 -7.37 -13.30
N GLU A 177 10.64 -7.39 -12.33
CA GLU A 177 11.96 -7.98 -12.50
C GLU A 177 11.86 -9.47 -12.87
N ASP A 178 12.68 -9.92 -13.81
CA ASP A 178 12.63 -11.30 -14.33
C ASP A 178 12.95 -12.35 -13.26
N GLU A 179 13.98 -12.07 -12.46
CA GLU A 179 14.50 -12.96 -11.42
C GLU A 179 14.68 -12.18 -10.12
N PRO A 180 13.58 -11.81 -9.44
CA PRO A 180 13.67 -11.03 -8.23
C PRO A 180 14.33 -11.85 -7.12
N ASN A 181 15.46 -11.37 -6.61
CA ASN A 181 16.08 -11.96 -5.44
C ASN A 181 15.25 -11.65 -4.20
N HIS A 182 14.97 -12.68 -3.39
CA HIS A 182 14.33 -12.48 -2.09
C HIS A 182 15.26 -11.64 -1.21
N HIS A 183 14.88 -10.38 -1.00
CA HIS A 183 15.67 -9.42 -0.24
C HIS A 183 15.00 -9.15 1.10
N TRP A 184 15.69 -9.52 2.18
CA TRP A 184 15.18 -9.39 3.54
C TRP A 184 15.94 -8.29 4.28
N PRO A 185 15.25 -7.49 5.13
CA PRO A 185 15.93 -6.53 5.98
C PRO A 185 16.91 -7.26 6.91
N THR A 186 18.13 -6.74 7.05
CA THR A 186 19.19 -7.35 7.87
C THR A 186 19.18 -6.88 9.32
N LYS A 187 18.23 -6.03 9.73
CA LYS A 187 18.12 -5.49 11.09
C LYS A 187 16.66 -5.61 11.57
N GLU A 188 16.49 -6.18 12.76
CA GLU A 188 15.24 -6.23 13.53
C GLU A 188 15.23 -5.18 14.64
#